data_AF-A0A0F7TYX4-F1
#
_entry.id   AF-A0A0F7TYX4-F1
#
_cell.length_a   1.000
_cell.length_b   1.000
_cell.length_c   1.000
_cell.angle_alpha   90.00
_cell.angle_beta   90.00
_cell.angle_gamma   90.00
#
_symmetry.space_group_name_H-M   'P 1'
#
loop_
_entity.id
_entity.type
_entity.pdbx_description
1 polymer ?
#
loop_
_entity_poly.entity_id
_entity_poly.type
_entity_poly.pdbx_seq_one_letter_code
_entity_poly.pdbx_strand_id
1 'polypeptide(L)'
;MDMLLATSQSGGFAIEELGEVMMEAIKLDNARFVSKLLFYGFPIQPCYALEATLRKAKGALTCYIEAGWDINEPVGEIKPPVLGYAVDDEEMTMWLLDHGANPNKRCEIDCTALSYAVQLAPVSIVKLMLSRGGDVRKG
;
A
#
# COMPACT_ATOMS: atom_id res chain seq x y z
N MET A 1 49.14 -31.30 10.62
CA MET A 1 48.97 -30.75 11.98
C MET A 1 49.42 -29.31 11.86
N ASP A 2 48.57 -28.32 11.63
CA ASP A 2 47.16 -28.04 12.01
C ASP A 2 46.43 -27.43 10.79
N MET A 3 45.16 -27.70 10.42
CA MET A 3 43.83 -27.61 11.06
C MET A 3 43.39 -26.20 11.51
N LEU A 4 42.41 -25.66 10.76
CA LEU A 4 41.46 -24.55 11.06
C LEU A 4 42.06 -23.12 11.07
N LEU A 5 41.45 -22.11 10.44
CA LEU A 5 40.02 -21.79 10.39
C LEU A 5 39.59 -21.35 8.98
N ALA A 6 38.62 -22.08 8.42
CA ALA A 6 37.69 -21.52 7.46
C ALA A 6 36.86 -20.47 8.21
N THR A 7 37.01 -19.20 7.85
CA THR A 7 36.06 -18.16 8.25
C THR A 7 34.77 -18.44 7.50
N SER A 8 33.80 -19.04 8.18
CA SER A 8 32.42 -19.10 7.72
C SER A 8 31.93 -17.66 7.49
N GLN A 9 31.73 -17.29 6.23
CA GLN A 9 30.75 -16.26 5.93
C GLN A 9 29.40 -16.83 6.40
N SER A 10 28.92 -16.40 7.56
CA SER A 10 27.52 -16.60 7.90
C SER A 10 26.73 -15.75 6.90
N GLY A 11 26.24 -16.40 5.83
CA GLY A 11 25.32 -15.81 4.87
C GLY A 11 24.00 -15.48 5.55
N GLY A 12 23.97 -14.36 6.27
CA GLY A 12 22.74 -13.76 6.75
C GLY A 12 22.06 -13.07 5.57
N PHE A 13 20.86 -13.53 5.21
CA PHE A 13 20.03 -12.83 4.24
C PHE A 13 19.63 -11.47 4.82
N ALA A 14 19.74 -10.42 4.01
CA ALA A 14 19.22 -9.11 4.38
C ALA A 14 17.69 -9.18 4.33
N ILE A 15 16.99 -8.53 5.26
CA ILE A 15 15.51 -8.62 5.32
C ILE A 15 14.88 -8.08 4.02
N GLU A 16 15.55 -7.12 3.38
CA GLU A 16 15.20 -6.50 2.11
C GLU A 16 15.23 -7.48 0.92
N GLU A 17 15.98 -8.60 1.02
CA GLU A 17 16.02 -9.64 -0.01
C GLU A 17 14.74 -10.50 -0.03
N LEU A 18 13.87 -10.36 0.98
CA LEU A 18 12.59 -11.06 1.07
C LEU A 18 11.46 -10.38 0.27
N GLY A 19 11.78 -9.52 -0.70
CA GLY A 19 10.78 -8.77 -1.47
C GLY A 19 9.75 -9.64 -2.20
N GLU A 20 10.19 -10.75 -2.80
CA GLU A 20 9.28 -11.73 -3.44
C GLU A 20 8.39 -12.44 -2.42
N VAL A 21 8.96 -12.74 -1.25
CA VAL A 21 8.27 -13.39 -0.14
C VAL A 21 7.19 -12.47 0.43
N MET A 22 7.50 -11.19 0.60
CA MET A 22 6.55 -10.14 0.96
C MET A 22 5.43 -10.03 -0.07
N MET A 23 5.78 -10.00 -1.36
CA MET A 23 4.83 -9.91 -2.46
C MET A 23 3.83 -11.08 -2.47
N GLU A 24 4.31 -12.30 -2.26
CA GLU A 24 3.44 -13.48 -2.20
C GLU A 24 2.54 -13.46 -0.95
N ALA A 25 3.08 -13.02 0.19
CA ALA A 25 2.29 -12.84 1.41
C ALA A 25 1.13 -11.87 1.21
N ILE A 26 1.35 -10.77 0.47
CA ILE A 26 0.33 -9.78 0.12
C ILE A 26 -0.73 -10.39 -0.79
N LYS A 27 -0.33 -11.10 -1.85
CA LYS A 27 -1.28 -11.72 -2.80
C LYS A 27 -2.22 -12.71 -2.12
N LEU A 28 -1.75 -13.38 -1.06
CA LEU A 28 -2.52 -14.33 -0.27
C LEU A 28 -3.23 -13.68 0.94
N ASP A 29 -3.12 -12.37 1.11
CA ASP A 29 -3.57 -11.61 2.30
C ASP A 29 -3.12 -12.26 3.63
N ASN A 30 -1.90 -12.81 3.66
CA ASN A 30 -1.35 -13.50 4.81
C ASN A 30 -0.83 -12.49 5.84
N ALA A 31 -1.75 -11.82 6.53
CA ALA A 31 -1.48 -10.78 7.53
C ALA A 31 -0.48 -11.23 8.62
N ARG A 32 -0.53 -12.49 9.05
CA ARG A 32 0.39 -13.03 10.06
C ARG A 32 1.83 -13.03 9.55
N PHE A 33 2.04 -13.31 8.28
CA PHE A 33 3.38 -13.35 7.70
C PHE A 33 3.86 -11.94 7.35
N VAL A 34 2.97 -11.11 6.79
CA VAL A 34 3.22 -9.67 6.57
C VAL A 34 3.65 -8.98 7.87
N SER A 35 2.85 -9.07 8.94
CA SER A 35 3.18 -8.48 10.24
C SER A 35 4.52 -8.98 10.79
N LYS A 36 4.90 -10.24 10.53
CA LYS A 36 6.18 -10.77 10.97
C LYS A 36 7.36 -10.17 10.20
N LEU A 37 7.23 -9.96 8.90
CA LEU A 37 8.24 -9.28 8.08
C LEU A 37 8.42 -7.83 8.55
N LEU A 38 7.32 -7.10 8.75
CA LEU A 38 7.35 -5.73 9.27
C LEU A 38 8.00 -5.64 10.66
N PHE A 39 7.70 -6.60 11.55
CA PHE A 39 8.31 -6.69 12.88
C PHE A 39 9.85 -6.82 12.82
N TYR A 40 10.38 -7.48 11.79
CA TYR A 40 11.82 -7.60 11.56
C TYR A 40 12.43 -6.41 10.78
N GLY A 41 11.66 -5.35 10.54
CA GLY A 41 12.12 -4.13 9.89
C GLY A 41 12.04 -4.16 8.36
N PHE A 42 11.27 -5.09 7.77
CA PHE A 42 11.02 -5.05 6.33
C PHE A 42 10.31 -3.72 5.95
N PRO A 43 10.85 -2.94 5.00
CA PRO A 43 10.31 -1.62 4.68
C PRO A 43 9.00 -1.71 3.89
N ILE A 44 8.06 -0.81 4.20
CA ILE A 44 6.82 -0.66 3.42
C ILE A 44 7.12 0.26 2.24
N GLN A 45 7.27 -0.33 1.05
CA GLN A 45 7.44 0.41 -0.20
C GLN A 45 6.08 0.68 -0.88
N PRO A 46 5.96 1.76 -1.66
CA PRO A 46 4.71 2.08 -2.37
C PRO A 46 4.17 0.96 -3.26
N CYS A 47 5.05 0.14 -3.85
CA CYS A 47 4.64 -1.00 -4.69
C CYS A 47 3.90 -2.09 -3.88
N TYR A 48 4.25 -2.31 -2.61
CA TYR A 48 3.58 -3.28 -1.75
C TYR A 48 2.20 -2.79 -1.30
N ALA A 49 2.08 -1.50 -0.99
CA ALA A 49 0.79 -0.88 -0.66
C ALA A 49 -0.16 -0.85 -1.87
N LEU A 50 0.37 -0.55 -3.06
CA LEU A 50 -0.36 -0.63 -4.31
C LEU A 50 -0.85 -2.06 -4.57
N GLU A 51 0.04 -3.06 -4.51
CA GLU A 51 -0.36 -4.46 -4.74
C GLU A 51 -1.42 -4.90 -3.73
N ALA A 52 -1.24 -4.59 -2.44
CA ALA A 52 -2.21 -4.95 -1.42
C ALA A 52 -3.60 -4.34 -1.69
N THR A 53 -3.64 -3.12 -2.23
CA THR A 53 -4.88 -2.46 -2.66
C THR A 53 -5.52 -3.19 -3.85
N LEU A 54 -4.74 -3.47 -4.90
CA LEU A 54 -5.22 -4.17 -6.10
C LEU A 54 -5.70 -5.60 -5.80
N ARG A 55 -5.11 -6.25 -4.78
CA ARG A 55 -5.50 -7.59 -4.31
C ARG A 55 -6.61 -7.57 -3.26
N LYS A 56 -7.04 -6.38 -2.82
CA LYS A 56 -8.02 -6.22 -1.73
C LYS A 56 -7.55 -6.91 -0.43
N ALA A 57 -6.23 -6.94 -0.23
CA ALA A 57 -5.56 -7.58 0.90
C ALA A 57 -5.66 -6.69 2.15
N LYS A 58 -6.87 -6.61 2.71
CA LYS A 58 -7.18 -5.75 3.87
C LYS A 58 -6.41 -6.17 5.11
N GLY A 59 -6.10 -7.46 5.28
CA GLY A 59 -5.24 -7.93 6.37
C GLY A 59 -3.84 -7.36 6.29
N ALA A 60 -3.22 -7.42 5.10
CA ALA A 60 -1.91 -6.83 4.85
C ALA A 60 -1.92 -5.30 5.05
N LEU A 61 -2.92 -4.59 4.52
CA LEU A 61 -3.05 -3.14 4.70
C LEU A 61 -3.28 -2.74 6.15
N THR A 62 -4.02 -3.54 6.92
CA THR A 62 -4.17 -3.34 8.36
C THR A 62 -2.81 -3.41 9.06
N CYS A 63 -1.98 -4.42 8.72
CA CYS A 63 -0.63 -4.50 9.26
C CYS A 63 0.25 -3.30 8.86
N TYR A 64 0.06 -2.72 7.67
CA TYR A 64 0.81 -1.53 7.26
C TYR A 64 0.43 -0.31 8.09
N ILE A 65 -0.87 -0.08 8.30
CA ILE A 65 -1.38 1.03 9.12
C ILE A 65 -0.88 0.87 10.56
N GLU A 66 -0.95 -0.34 11.12
CA GLU A 66 -0.42 -0.65 12.46
C GLU A 66 1.10 -0.42 12.58
N ALA A 67 1.84 -0.64 11.49
CA ALA A 67 3.27 -0.37 11.39
C ALA A 67 3.60 1.11 11.08
N GLY A 68 2.60 1.98 10.98
CA GLY A 68 2.78 3.43 10.79
C GLY A 68 2.90 3.88 9.34
N TRP A 69 2.49 3.06 8.36
CA TRP A 69 2.40 3.49 6.96
C TRP A 69 1.41 4.65 6.79
N ASP A 70 1.83 5.69 6.06
CA ASP A 70 0.94 6.78 5.67
C ASP A 70 0.12 6.37 4.44
N ILE A 71 -1.16 6.05 4.67
CA ILE A 71 -2.15 5.73 3.62
C ILE A 71 -2.32 6.84 2.56
N ASN A 72 -1.88 8.06 2.88
CA ASN A 72 -1.94 9.23 2.01
C ASN A 72 -0.62 9.52 1.29
N GLU A 73 0.41 8.69 1.45
CA GLU A 73 1.62 8.84 0.63
C GLU A 73 1.29 8.52 -0.84
N PRO A 74 1.66 9.40 -1.80
CA PRO A 74 1.49 9.10 -3.22
C PRO A 74 2.26 7.85 -3.62
N VAL A 75 1.70 7.04 -4.52
CA VAL A 75 2.38 5.85 -5.05
C VAL A 75 3.64 6.24 -5.85
N GLY A 76 3.69 7.47 -6.36
CA GLY A 76 4.84 8.07 -7.03
C GLY A 76 4.52 9.49 -7.52
N GLU A 77 5.48 10.16 -8.16
CA GLU A 77 5.37 11.57 -8.59
C GLU A 77 4.10 11.86 -9.42
N ILE A 78 3.78 10.94 -10.34
CA ILE A 78 2.61 11.05 -11.23
C ILE A 78 1.45 10.14 -10.81
N LYS A 79 1.51 9.53 -9.63
CA LYS A 79 0.56 8.51 -9.18
C LYS A 79 -0.03 8.92 -7.83
N PRO A 80 -1.35 9.17 -7.72
CA PRO A 80 -1.95 9.57 -6.46
C PRO A 80 -1.81 8.46 -5.41
N PRO A 81 -2.19 8.72 -4.14
CA PRO A 81 -2.24 7.68 -3.11
C PRO A 81 -3.13 6.50 -3.50
N VAL A 82 -2.97 5.37 -2.80
CA VAL A 82 -3.57 4.08 -3.19
C VAL A 82 -5.10 4.11 -3.35
N LEU A 83 -5.79 5.07 -2.73
CA LEU A 83 -7.23 5.28 -2.92
C LEU A 83 -7.62 5.45 -4.40
N GLY A 84 -6.77 6.07 -5.23
CA GLY A 84 -7.02 6.22 -6.67
C GLY A 84 -7.01 4.91 -7.45
N TYR A 85 -6.51 3.83 -6.85
CA TYR A 85 -6.38 2.50 -7.45
C TYR A 85 -7.42 1.50 -6.92
N ALA A 86 -8.31 1.93 -6.03
CA ALA A 86 -9.43 1.13 -5.53
C ALA A 86 -10.77 1.54 -6.17
N VAL A 87 -10.77 2.53 -7.06
CA VAL A 87 -11.98 3.23 -7.53
C VAL A 87 -12.90 2.38 -8.41
N ASP A 88 -12.48 1.19 -8.82
CA ASP A 88 -13.32 0.19 -9.50
C ASP A 88 -14.00 -0.78 -8.51
N ASP A 89 -13.66 -0.70 -7.21
CA ASP A 89 -14.20 -1.53 -6.14
C ASP A 89 -14.75 -0.68 -4.98
N GLU A 90 -16.07 -0.70 -4.83
CA GLU A 90 -16.78 0.11 -3.83
C GLU A 90 -16.41 -0.29 -2.39
N GLU A 91 -16.22 -1.58 -2.13
CA GLU A 91 -15.92 -2.09 -0.80
C GLU A 91 -14.50 -1.70 -0.36
N MET A 92 -13.54 -1.77 -1.28
CA MET A 92 -12.15 -1.41 -1.04
C MET A 92 -11.98 0.10 -0.95
N THR A 93 -12.67 0.86 -1.81
CA THR A 93 -12.74 2.32 -1.71
C THR A 93 -13.29 2.75 -0.36
N MET A 94 -14.42 2.17 0.07
CA MET A 94 -15.01 2.46 1.37
C MET A 94 -14.06 2.11 2.52
N TRP A 95 -13.41 0.95 2.46
CA TRP A 95 -12.46 0.53 3.48
C TRP A 95 -11.29 1.51 3.62
N LEU A 96 -10.67 1.95 2.51
CA LEU A 96 -9.56 2.92 2.56
C LEU A 96 -10.03 4.26 3.14
N LEU A 97 -11.22 4.74 2.75
CA LEU A 97 -11.81 5.97 3.29
C LEU A 97 -12.11 5.85 4.79
N ASP A 98 -12.62 4.71 5.26
CA ASP A 98 -12.85 4.41 6.68
C ASP A 98 -11.55 4.41 7.49
N HIS A 99 -10.41 4.13 6.83
CA HIS A 99 -9.07 4.12 7.43
C HIS A 99 -8.27 5.42 7.17
N GLY A 100 -8.96 6.51 6.79
CA GLY A 100 -8.35 7.84 6.73
C GLY A 100 -7.66 8.17 5.40
N ALA A 101 -7.88 7.39 4.34
CA ALA A 101 -7.47 7.80 3.01
C ALA A 101 -8.20 9.09 2.61
N ASN A 102 -7.44 10.07 2.11
CA ASN A 102 -7.92 11.40 1.77
C ASN A 102 -8.12 11.50 0.25
N PRO A 103 -9.37 11.68 -0.23
CA PRO A 103 -9.65 11.79 -1.67
C PRO A 103 -8.99 13.01 -2.33
N ASN A 104 -8.57 14.02 -1.56
CA ASN A 104 -7.98 15.27 -2.04
C ASN A 104 -6.46 15.29 -1.99
N LYS A 105 -5.81 14.20 -1.55
CA LYS A 105 -4.35 14.16 -1.47
C LYS A 105 -3.78 14.04 -2.88
N ARG A 106 -2.85 14.95 -3.17
CA ARG A 106 -2.26 15.16 -4.49
C ARG A 106 -0.90 14.48 -4.62
N CYS A 107 -0.60 13.94 -5.80
CA CYS A 107 0.77 13.72 -6.23
C CYS A 107 1.37 15.03 -6.79
N GLU A 108 2.60 14.97 -7.32
CA GLU A 108 3.35 16.16 -7.73
C GLU A 108 2.69 16.93 -8.89
N ILE A 109 1.99 16.22 -9.77
CA ILE A 109 1.29 16.79 -10.93
C ILE A 109 -0.15 17.24 -10.62
N ASP A 110 -0.45 17.60 -9.37
CA ASP A 110 -1.79 17.96 -8.88
C ASP A 110 -2.81 16.79 -8.84
N CYS A 111 -2.53 15.62 -9.41
CA CYS A 111 -3.56 14.58 -9.52
C CYS A 111 -3.94 13.96 -8.15
N THR A 112 -5.25 13.72 -7.94
CA THR A 112 -5.80 13.10 -6.72
C THR A 112 -6.48 11.77 -7.02
N ALA A 113 -6.82 11.02 -5.95
CA ALA A 113 -7.68 9.85 -6.08
C ALA A 113 -9.06 10.20 -6.68
N LEU A 114 -9.62 11.38 -6.34
CA LEU A 114 -10.88 11.83 -6.92
C LEU A 114 -10.76 12.14 -8.42
N SER A 115 -9.61 12.67 -8.88
CA SER A 115 -9.34 12.87 -10.31
C SER A 115 -9.42 11.53 -11.07
N TYR A 116 -8.86 10.45 -10.50
CA TYR A 116 -8.94 9.10 -11.08
C TYR A 116 -10.38 8.57 -11.08
N ALA A 117 -11.10 8.73 -9.97
CA ALA A 117 -12.50 8.28 -9.88
C ALA A 117 -13.41 8.95 -10.92
N VAL A 118 -13.27 10.26 -11.14
CA VAL A 118 -14.05 10.99 -12.16
C VAL A 118 -13.77 10.46 -13.57
N GLN A 119 -12.53 10.04 -13.84
CA GLN A 119 -12.13 9.55 -15.16
C GLN A 119 -12.54 8.09 -15.41
N LEU A 120 -12.47 7.23 -14.38
CA LEU A 120 -12.47 5.77 -14.55
C LEU A 120 -13.61 5.04 -13.83
N ALA A 121 -14.23 5.64 -12.81
CA ALA A 121 -15.10 4.93 -11.88
C ALA A 121 -16.61 5.14 -12.14
N PRO A 122 -17.46 4.24 -11.62
CA PRO A 122 -18.89 4.48 -11.55
C PRO A 122 -19.22 5.75 -10.74
N VAL A 123 -20.34 6.40 -11.07
CA VAL A 123 -20.82 7.60 -10.37
C VAL A 123 -21.06 7.34 -8.87
N SER A 124 -21.36 6.10 -8.46
CA SER A 124 -21.50 5.74 -7.03
C SER A 124 -20.21 5.98 -6.25
N ILE A 125 -19.06 5.62 -6.81
CA ILE A 125 -17.74 5.82 -6.21
C ILE A 125 -17.40 7.30 -6.09
N VAL A 126 -17.67 8.08 -7.14
CA VAL A 126 -17.48 9.54 -7.09
C VAL A 126 -18.32 10.15 -5.98
N LYS A 127 -19.61 9.77 -5.88
CA LYS A 127 -20.50 10.22 -4.80
C LYS A 127 -20.00 9.79 -3.42
N LEU A 128 -19.52 8.55 -3.28
CA LEU A 128 -18.94 8.04 -2.06
C LEU A 128 -17.74 8.90 -1.62
N MET A 129 -16.76 9.13 -2.50
CA MET A 129 -15.58 9.95 -2.18
C MET A 129 -15.95 11.39 -1.82
N LEU A 130 -16.91 12.01 -2.52
CA LEU A 130 -17.42 13.35 -2.18
C LEU A 130 -18.10 13.36 -0.80
N SER A 131 -18.92 12.36 -0.49
CA SER A 131 -19.54 12.21 0.84
C SER A 131 -18.52 12.02 1.97
N ARG A 132 -17.32 11.54 1.64
CA ARG A 132 -16.19 11.38 2.56
C ARG A 132 -15.18 12.53 2.47
N GLY A 133 -15.64 13.72 2.07
CA GLY A 133 -14.86 14.96 2.12
C GLY A 133 -14.06 15.26 0.85
N GLY A 134 -14.30 14.56 -0.25
CA GLY A 134 -13.77 14.92 -1.57
C GLY A 134 -14.22 16.32 -2.00
N ASP A 135 -13.32 17.09 -2.58
CA ASP A 135 -13.54 18.44 -3.09
C ASP A 135 -13.23 18.48 -4.58
N VAL A 136 -14.25 18.79 -5.38
CA VAL A 136 -14.15 18.92 -6.85
C VAL A 136 -13.21 20.04 -7.31
N ARG A 137 -12.71 20.87 -6.39
CA ARG A 137 -11.71 21.92 -6.66
C ARG A 137 -10.27 21.49 -6.37
N LYS A 138 -10.04 20.23 -5.98
CA LYS A 138 -8.71 19.68 -5.66
C LYS A 138 -8.30 18.64 -6.71
N GLY A 139 -7.22 18.94 -7.43
CA GLY A 139 -6.68 18.12 -8.51
C GLY A 139 -7.22 18.49 -9.87
#